data_AF-A0A182P8V6-F1
#
_entry.id   AF-A0A182P8V6-F1
#
_cell.length_a   1.000
_cell.length_b   1.000
_cell.length_c   1.000
_cell.angle_alpha   90.00
_cell.angle_beta   90.00
_cell.angle_gamma   90.00
#
_symmetry.space_group_name_H-M   'P 1'
#
loop_
_entity.id
_entity.type
_entity.pdbx_description
1 polymer ?
#
loop_
_entity_poly.entity_id
_entity_poly.type
_entity_poly.pdbx_seq_one_letter_code
_entity_poly.pdbx_strand_id
1 'polypeptide(L)'
;MHLKVIFNCVDFLLQLTQQSENKTLHVFSTVYRKMSPLSREPIRELYETIRHNLLSDRHGDDLEVVLDRFFRNLFPVAYHHAIHSDVLQGTERGAAAGTNRDFHSDYKNCLVHTYDELNPFGMVPQELAGSLVPSVSAASVLLRALREGSEVLQRLEEVGVSAPSCRQALLRMNYCGSCKRYNHLHAKPCAGLCQNVMRGCLIEFVGGLNKGWSTLTDAILSLIGTVRSAHGIEAEIKSLEGKLSNAIMHAMEHGPQLEKQVGKPTYTVQFSVEKPVLCGCCFKQNLTP
;
A
#
# COMPACT_ATOMS: atom_id res chain seq x y z
N MET A 1 -19.16 -13.88 14.27
CA MET A 1 -19.52 -12.63 13.56
C MET A 1 -18.30 -11.73 13.35
N HIS A 2 -17.42 -11.59 14.34
CA HIS A 2 -16.20 -10.76 14.27
C HIS A 2 -15.22 -11.16 13.15
N LEU A 3 -14.93 -12.45 12.93
CA LEU A 3 -14.07 -12.89 11.82
C LEU A 3 -14.63 -12.51 10.43
N LYS A 4 -15.95 -12.48 10.25
CA LYS A 4 -16.57 -12.12 8.95
C LYS A 4 -16.30 -10.67 8.56
N VAL A 5 -16.26 -9.76 9.54
CA VAL A 5 -16.01 -8.32 9.27
C VAL A 5 -14.57 -8.10 8.80
N ILE A 6 -13.61 -8.82 9.41
CA ILE A 6 -12.19 -8.75 9.05
C ILE A 6 -11.97 -9.32 7.65
N PHE A 7 -12.51 -10.51 7.40
CA PHE A 7 -12.42 -11.19 6.10
C PHE A 7 -12.98 -10.31 4.98
N ASN A 8 -14.15 -9.68 5.20
CA ASN A 8 -14.76 -8.77 4.24
C ASN A 8 -13.91 -7.51 3.98
N CYS A 9 -13.19 -6.99 4.97
CA CYS A 9 -12.39 -5.77 4.80
C CYS A 9 -11.10 -6.04 4.00
N VAL A 10 -10.42 -7.16 4.29
CA VAL A 10 -9.25 -7.61 3.53
C VAL A 10 -9.64 -7.89 2.08
N ASP A 11 -10.69 -8.69 1.87
CA ASP A 11 -11.16 -9.05 0.54
C ASP A 11 -11.54 -7.82 -0.29
N PHE A 12 -12.21 -6.83 0.33
CA PHE A 12 -12.56 -5.58 -0.32
C PHE A 12 -11.32 -4.82 -0.83
N LEU A 13 -10.29 -4.64 0.01
CA LEU A 13 -9.09 -3.91 -0.38
C LEU A 13 -8.26 -4.65 -1.43
N LEU A 14 -8.19 -5.99 -1.34
CA LEU A 14 -7.51 -6.81 -2.35
C LEU A 14 -8.23 -6.74 -3.70
N GLN A 15 -9.56 -6.86 -3.71
CA GLN A 15 -10.37 -6.72 -4.94
C GLN A 15 -10.23 -5.32 -5.53
N LEU A 16 -10.24 -4.28 -4.69
CA LEU A 16 -10.07 -2.90 -5.12
C LEU A 16 -8.70 -2.70 -5.80
N THR A 17 -7.64 -3.23 -5.19
CA THR A 17 -6.27 -3.15 -5.70
C THR A 17 -6.15 -3.89 -7.05
N GLN A 18 -6.75 -5.08 -7.17
CA GLN A 18 -6.80 -5.84 -8.42
C GLN A 18 -7.58 -5.11 -9.53
N GLN A 19 -8.69 -4.47 -9.17
CA GLN A 19 -9.49 -3.70 -10.13
C GLN A 19 -8.71 -2.48 -10.64
N SER A 20 -8.03 -1.77 -9.74
CA SER A 20 -7.17 -0.64 -10.08
C SER A 20 -6.00 -1.07 -10.97
N GLU A 21 -5.35 -2.19 -10.66
CA GLU A 21 -4.28 -2.76 -11.50
C GLU A 21 -4.76 -3.02 -12.94
N ASN A 22 -5.89 -3.73 -13.08
CA ASN A 22 -6.48 -4.02 -14.39
C ASN A 22 -6.83 -2.74 -15.16
N LYS A 23 -7.33 -1.72 -14.46
CA LYS A 23 -7.64 -0.41 -15.05
C LYS A 23 -6.38 0.30 -15.53
N THR A 24 -5.32 0.32 -14.73
CA THR A 24 -4.02 0.90 -15.10
C THR A 24 -3.42 0.20 -16.30
N LEU A 25 -3.37 -1.14 -16.30
CA LEU A 25 -2.88 -1.92 -17.44
C LEU A 25 -3.72 -1.68 -18.71
N HIS A 26 -5.03 -1.51 -18.57
CA HIS A 26 -5.90 -1.16 -19.69
C HIS A 26 -5.58 0.23 -20.24
N VAL A 27 -5.42 1.25 -19.40
CA VAL A 27 -5.02 2.61 -19.83
C VAL A 27 -3.67 2.56 -20.55
N PHE A 28 -2.68 1.85 -20.02
CA PHE A 28 -1.38 1.71 -20.67
C PHE A 28 -1.47 0.99 -22.02
N SER A 29 -2.27 -0.06 -22.14
CA SER A 29 -2.43 -0.79 -23.42
C SER A 29 -3.27 -0.05 -24.47
N THR A 30 -4.08 0.93 -24.06
CA THR A 30 -4.93 1.71 -24.96
C THR A 30 -4.32 3.06 -25.33
N VAL A 31 -3.88 3.84 -24.35
CA VAL A 31 -3.33 5.19 -24.52
C VAL A 31 -1.82 5.13 -24.77
N TYR A 32 -1.09 4.34 -23.98
CA TYR A 32 0.38 4.29 -24.01
C TYR A 32 0.93 3.02 -24.68
N ARG A 33 0.33 2.61 -25.83
CA ARG A 33 0.60 1.33 -26.52
C ARG A 33 2.08 0.95 -26.66
N LYS A 34 2.93 1.91 -27.04
CA LYS A 34 4.37 1.70 -27.22
C LYS A 34 5.11 1.45 -25.90
N MET A 35 4.63 2.03 -24.79
CA MET A 35 5.19 1.88 -23.45
C MET A 35 4.65 0.67 -22.69
N SER A 36 3.43 0.23 -23.03
CA SER A 36 2.71 -0.88 -22.39
C SER A 36 3.56 -2.13 -22.16
N PRO A 37 4.27 -2.71 -23.14
CA PRO A 37 5.05 -3.93 -22.92
C PRO A 37 6.22 -3.73 -21.94
N LEU A 38 6.80 -2.53 -21.88
CA LEU A 38 7.93 -2.21 -21.02
C LEU A 38 7.50 -1.83 -19.60
N SER A 39 6.28 -1.29 -19.45
CA SER A 39 5.76 -0.80 -18.17
C SER A 39 4.91 -1.85 -17.44
N ARG A 40 4.53 -2.94 -18.12
CA ARG A 40 3.61 -3.96 -17.56
C ARG A 40 4.14 -4.60 -16.28
N GLU A 41 5.39 -5.05 -16.27
CA GLU A 41 5.99 -5.68 -15.07
C GLU A 41 6.22 -4.68 -13.94
N PRO A 42 6.76 -3.46 -14.18
CA PRO A 42 6.81 -2.42 -13.14
C PRO A 42 5.45 -2.07 -12.52
N ILE A 43 4.38 -1.99 -13.33
CA ILE A 43 3.02 -1.75 -12.83
C ILE A 43 2.61 -2.91 -11.91
N ARG A 44 2.81 -4.15 -12.33
CA ARG A 44 2.50 -5.34 -11.52
C ARG A 44 3.27 -5.36 -10.22
N GLU A 45 4.57 -5.09 -10.25
CA GLU A 45 5.42 -5.03 -9.05
C GLU A 45 4.90 -3.99 -8.05
N LEU A 46 4.49 -2.81 -8.52
CA LEU A 46 3.89 -1.78 -7.66
C LEU A 46 2.60 -2.27 -6.99
N TYR A 47 1.66 -2.82 -7.77
CA TYR A 47 0.38 -3.31 -7.22
C TYR A 47 0.55 -4.53 -6.32
N GLU A 48 1.47 -5.45 -6.64
CA GLU A 48 1.82 -6.56 -5.75
C GLU A 48 2.44 -6.06 -4.44
N THR A 49 3.29 -5.05 -4.50
CA THR A 49 3.89 -4.45 -3.31
C THR A 49 2.81 -3.83 -2.43
N ILE A 50 1.82 -3.13 -3.01
CA ILE A 50 0.66 -2.62 -2.26
C ILE A 50 -0.10 -3.77 -1.58
N ARG A 51 -0.42 -4.84 -2.30
CA ARG A 51 -1.12 -6.02 -1.74
C ARG A 51 -0.32 -6.66 -0.60
N HIS A 52 0.99 -6.83 -0.79
CA HIS A 52 1.88 -7.39 0.22
C HIS A 52 1.92 -6.51 1.48
N ASN A 53 2.01 -5.19 1.32
CA ASN A 53 2.00 -4.24 2.43
C ASN A 53 0.69 -4.27 3.24
N LEU A 54 -0.45 -4.51 2.59
CA LEU A 54 -1.74 -4.64 3.28
C LEU A 54 -1.83 -5.89 4.15
N LEU A 55 -1.13 -6.97 3.77
CA LEU A 55 -1.17 -8.26 4.45
C LEU A 55 0.04 -8.48 5.39
N SER A 56 1.08 -7.67 5.26
CA SER A 56 2.33 -7.80 6.01
C SER A 56 2.15 -7.44 7.48
N ASP A 57 2.78 -8.23 8.35
CA ASP A 57 2.87 -7.94 9.79
C ASP A 57 3.99 -6.94 10.13
N ARG A 58 4.80 -6.52 9.15
CA ARG A 58 5.87 -5.52 9.27
C ARG A 58 5.47 -4.19 8.65
N HIS A 59 5.93 -3.08 9.24
CA HIS A 59 5.89 -1.76 8.59
C HIS A 59 6.63 -1.88 7.27
N GLY A 60 5.91 -1.70 6.17
CA GLY A 60 6.48 -1.86 4.85
C GLY A 60 7.11 -0.55 4.38
N ASP A 61 8.39 -0.40 4.69
CA ASP A 61 9.25 0.63 4.11
C ASP A 61 9.55 0.34 2.61
N ASP A 62 9.13 -0.83 2.10
CA ASP A 62 9.38 -1.25 0.73
C ASP A 62 8.54 -0.48 -0.31
N LEU A 63 7.35 0.03 0.05
CA LEU A 63 6.45 0.66 -0.93
C LEU A 63 7.01 1.96 -1.49
N GLU A 64 7.63 2.79 -0.64
CA GLU A 64 8.28 4.03 -1.07
C GLU A 64 9.44 3.74 -2.02
N VAL A 65 10.26 2.74 -1.69
CA VAL A 65 11.39 2.29 -2.52
C VAL A 65 10.92 1.74 -3.87
N VAL A 66 9.86 0.93 -3.89
CA VAL A 66 9.29 0.38 -5.14
C VAL A 66 8.67 1.49 -5.98
N LEU A 67 8.02 2.49 -5.36
CA LEU A 67 7.44 3.62 -6.07
C LEU A 67 8.51 4.52 -6.72
N ASP A 68 9.59 4.83 -5.98
CA ASP A 68 10.74 5.57 -6.52
C ASP A 68 11.39 4.80 -7.69
N ARG A 69 11.65 3.50 -7.51
CA ARG A 69 12.17 2.62 -8.56
C ARG A 69 11.25 2.59 -9.79
N PHE A 70 9.94 2.53 -9.58
CA PHE A 70 8.95 2.53 -10.64
C PHE A 70 9.10 3.78 -11.53
N PHE A 71 9.14 4.98 -10.95
CA PHE A 71 9.27 6.20 -11.74
C PHE A 71 10.65 6.32 -12.41
N ARG A 72 11.74 5.96 -11.72
CA ARG A 72 13.08 5.93 -12.32
C ARG A 72 13.12 5.05 -13.58
N ASN A 73 12.50 3.88 -13.53
CA ASN A 73 12.43 2.95 -14.65
C ASN A 73 11.42 3.36 -15.73
N LEU A 74 10.38 4.11 -15.36
CA LEU A 74 9.41 4.66 -16.30
C LEU A 74 10.02 5.80 -17.14
N PHE A 75 10.98 6.56 -16.60
CA PHE A 75 11.54 7.71 -17.29
C PHE A 75 12.16 7.39 -18.66
N PRO A 76 13.09 6.42 -18.82
CA PRO A 76 13.62 6.06 -20.13
C PRO A 76 12.53 5.62 -21.13
N VAL A 77 11.50 4.94 -20.64
CA VAL A 77 10.37 4.45 -21.44
C VAL A 77 9.52 5.62 -21.95
N ALA A 78 9.16 6.55 -21.06
CA ALA A 78 8.40 7.75 -21.40
C ALA A 78 9.20 8.68 -22.32
N TYR A 79 10.50 8.86 -22.04
CA TYR A 79 11.39 9.69 -22.85
C TYR A 79 11.50 9.17 -24.29
N HIS A 80 11.74 7.87 -24.48
CA HIS A 80 11.84 7.29 -25.81
C HIS A 80 10.52 7.36 -26.60
N HIS A 81 9.41 6.96 -25.97
CA HIS A 81 8.18 6.66 -26.68
C HIS A 81 7.14 7.79 -26.69
N ALA A 82 7.27 8.80 -25.83
CA ALA A 82 6.36 9.95 -25.78
C ALA A 82 7.02 11.32 -25.93
N ILE A 83 8.34 11.44 -25.74
CA ILE A 83 9.03 12.73 -25.91
C ILE A 83 9.82 12.70 -27.22
N HIS A 84 10.78 11.79 -27.33
CA HIS A 84 11.72 11.75 -28.45
C HIS A 84 11.11 11.23 -29.76
N SER A 85 10.12 10.32 -29.68
CA SER A 85 9.42 9.80 -30.86
C SER A 85 8.55 10.83 -31.58
N ASP A 86 8.15 11.93 -30.94
CA ASP A 86 7.33 12.99 -31.53
C ASP A 86 8.20 14.05 -32.23
N VAL A 87 9.39 14.32 -31.70
CA VAL A 87 10.35 15.26 -32.29
C VAL A 87 10.87 14.77 -33.65
N LEU A 88 11.02 13.45 -33.82
CA LEU A 88 11.37 12.84 -35.11
C LEU A 88 10.25 12.92 -36.17
N GLN A 89 9.01 13.23 -35.79
CA GLN A 89 7.90 13.42 -36.74
C GLN A 89 7.71 14.88 -37.18
N GLY A 90 8.28 15.84 -36.45
CA GLY A 90 8.15 17.28 -36.73
C GLY A 90 9.14 17.86 -37.76
N THR A 91 10.20 17.13 -38.11
CA THR A 91 11.17 17.56 -39.13
C THR A 91 10.90 16.87 -40.46
N GLU A 92 10.47 17.65 -41.46
CA GLU A 92 10.02 17.19 -42.76
C GLU A 92 11.05 16.37 -43.58
N ARG A 93 10.50 15.46 -44.39
CA ARG A 93 11.06 14.81 -45.60
C ARG A 93 12.25 13.85 -45.43
N GLY A 94 11.90 12.56 -45.35
CA GLY A 94 12.59 11.53 -46.13
C GLY A 94 13.83 10.89 -45.50
N ALA A 95 13.66 10.17 -44.39
CA ALA A 95 14.59 9.11 -44.01
C ALA A 95 13.85 8.00 -43.23
N ALA A 96 13.56 6.91 -43.92
CA ALA A 96 13.26 5.57 -43.40
C ALA A 96 12.26 5.46 -42.22
N ALA A 97 10.98 5.40 -42.57
CA ALA A 97 10.03 4.58 -41.83
C ALA A 97 10.58 3.14 -41.73
N GLY A 98 10.83 2.62 -40.53
CA GLY A 98 11.06 1.17 -40.38
C GLY A 98 12.01 0.65 -39.32
N THR A 99 12.46 1.41 -38.32
CA THR A 99 13.07 0.76 -37.16
C THR A 99 12.58 1.36 -35.84
N ASN A 100 11.73 0.60 -35.16
CA ASN A 100 11.46 0.68 -33.72
C ASN A 100 12.76 0.34 -32.95
N ARG A 101 13.80 1.16 -33.11
CA ARG A 101 15.10 0.96 -32.46
C ARG A 101 14.99 1.53 -31.07
N ASP A 102 14.81 0.63 -30.12
CA ASP A 102 14.95 0.92 -28.71
C ASP A 102 16.33 1.54 -28.42
N PHE A 103 16.42 2.42 -27.44
CA PHE A 103 17.71 3.01 -27.04
C PHE A 103 18.67 1.92 -26.56
N HIS A 104 19.97 2.13 -26.81
CA HIS A 104 21.02 1.29 -26.23
C HIS A 104 20.90 1.27 -24.70
N SER A 105 21.24 0.14 -24.07
CA SER A 105 21.15 -0.04 -22.61
C SER A 105 21.85 1.06 -21.84
N ASP A 106 23.01 1.49 -22.32
CA ASP A 106 23.84 2.50 -21.65
C ASP A 106 23.16 3.88 -21.63
N TYR A 107 22.43 4.22 -22.69
CA TYR A 107 21.67 5.47 -22.74
C TYR A 107 20.48 5.44 -21.78
N LYS A 108 19.78 4.30 -21.66
CA LYS A 108 18.71 4.12 -20.67
C LYS A 108 19.24 4.22 -19.25
N ASN A 109 20.37 3.59 -18.95
CA ASN A 109 21.01 3.68 -17.63
C ASN A 109 21.40 5.12 -17.31
N CYS A 110 21.93 5.87 -18.28
CA CYS A 110 22.25 7.29 -18.12
C CYS A 110 20.99 8.12 -17.78
N LEU A 111 19.86 7.85 -18.44
CA LEU A 111 18.57 8.47 -18.10
C LEU A 111 18.10 8.11 -16.68
N VAL A 112 18.22 6.85 -16.26
CA VAL A 112 17.88 6.43 -14.88
C VAL A 112 18.73 7.17 -13.84
N HIS A 113 20.04 7.31 -14.08
CA HIS A 113 20.95 8.00 -13.16
C HIS A 113 20.75 9.52 -13.11
N THR A 114 20.13 10.11 -14.13
CA THR A 114 19.87 11.56 -14.21
C THR A 114 18.47 11.93 -13.74
N TYR A 115 17.65 10.95 -13.35
CA TYR A 115 16.27 11.12 -12.94
C TYR A 115 16.09 12.22 -11.88
N ASP A 116 16.92 12.22 -10.83
CA ASP A 116 16.82 13.19 -9.73
C ASP A 116 17.11 14.62 -10.17
N GLU A 117 18.05 14.79 -11.10
CA GLU A 117 18.45 16.10 -11.61
C GLU A 117 17.44 16.67 -12.61
N LEU A 118 16.82 15.80 -13.41
CA LEU A 118 15.90 16.19 -14.48
C LEU A 118 14.45 16.31 -14.01
N ASN A 119 14.08 15.59 -12.94
CA ASN A 119 12.73 15.49 -12.40
C ASN A 119 11.62 15.45 -13.50
N PRO A 120 11.63 14.43 -14.37
CA PRO A 120 10.82 14.43 -15.59
C PRO A 120 9.31 14.44 -15.33
N PHE A 121 8.88 13.98 -14.16
CA PHE A 121 7.48 13.87 -13.78
C PHE A 121 7.01 14.97 -12.81
N GLY A 122 7.85 15.97 -12.55
CA GLY A 122 7.51 17.09 -11.66
C GLY A 122 7.25 16.65 -10.22
N MET A 123 6.24 17.22 -9.58
CA MET A 123 5.89 16.89 -8.19
C MET A 123 5.09 15.58 -8.05
N VAL A 124 4.63 15.00 -9.16
CA VAL A 124 3.70 13.86 -9.15
C VAL A 124 4.23 12.65 -8.36
N PRO A 125 5.49 12.20 -8.52
CA PRO A 125 6.03 11.09 -7.74
C PRO A 125 6.01 11.37 -6.22
N GLN A 126 6.37 12.58 -5.82
CA GLN A 126 6.45 12.97 -4.41
C GLN A 126 5.05 13.09 -3.79
N GLU A 127 4.11 13.72 -4.50
CA GLU A 127 2.71 13.83 -4.05
C GLU A 127 2.06 12.45 -3.95
N LEU A 128 2.32 11.57 -4.92
CA LEU A 128 1.81 10.21 -4.90
C LEU A 128 2.41 9.41 -3.74
N ALA A 129 3.72 9.49 -3.49
CA ALA A 129 4.35 8.85 -2.34
C ALA A 129 3.74 9.37 -1.03
N GLY A 130 3.61 10.69 -0.89
CA GLY A 130 3.07 11.36 0.29
C GLY A 130 1.60 11.08 0.58
N SER A 131 0.83 10.58 -0.40
CA SER A 131 -0.57 10.20 -0.20
C SER A 131 -0.78 8.69 -0.15
N LEU A 132 -0.12 7.92 -1.01
CA LEU A 132 -0.31 6.47 -1.15
C LEU A 132 0.33 5.69 0.01
N VAL A 133 1.59 5.98 0.35
CA VAL A 133 2.31 5.28 1.43
C VAL A 133 1.59 5.39 2.77
N PRO A 134 1.23 6.59 3.28
CA PRO A 134 0.51 6.68 4.55
C PRO A 134 -0.88 6.07 4.49
N SER A 135 -1.56 6.11 3.35
CA SER A 135 -2.88 5.48 3.17
C SER A 135 -2.81 3.96 3.26
N VAL A 136 -1.84 3.34 2.60
CA VAL A 136 -1.60 1.89 2.66
C VAL A 136 -1.15 1.51 4.08
N SER A 137 -0.28 2.30 4.70
CA SER A 137 0.17 2.09 6.07
C SER A 137 -1.00 2.11 7.06
N ALA A 138 -1.85 3.14 7.01
CA ALA A 138 -3.03 3.25 7.89
C ALA A 138 -4.00 2.07 7.71
N ALA A 139 -4.21 1.61 6.47
CA ALA A 139 -5.03 0.43 6.19
C ALA A 139 -4.40 -0.85 6.76
N SER A 140 -3.09 -1.06 6.59
CA SER A 140 -2.38 -2.22 7.14
C SER A 140 -2.47 -2.27 8.67
N VAL A 141 -2.30 -1.12 9.35
CA VAL A 141 -2.40 -1.00 10.81
C VAL A 141 -3.83 -1.31 11.27
N LEU A 142 -4.85 -0.83 10.55
CA LEU A 142 -6.24 -1.16 10.85
C LEU A 142 -6.51 -2.66 10.72
N LEU A 143 -6.09 -3.27 9.61
CA LEU A 143 -6.28 -4.71 9.37
C LEU A 143 -5.58 -5.54 10.44
N ARG A 144 -4.36 -5.16 10.82
CA ARG A 144 -3.62 -5.79 11.92
C ARG A 144 -4.33 -5.63 13.25
N ALA A 145 -4.73 -4.41 13.61
CA ALA A 145 -5.43 -4.15 14.87
C ALA A 145 -6.73 -4.97 14.98
N LEU A 146 -7.46 -5.13 13.88
CA LEU A 146 -8.64 -5.97 13.82
C LEU A 146 -8.30 -7.46 14.00
N ARG A 147 -7.26 -7.96 13.31
CA ARG A 147 -6.79 -9.35 13.43
C ARG A 147 -6.39 -9.68 14.86
N GLU A 148 -5.49 -8.90 15.43
CA GLU A 148 -5.00 -9.06 16.81
C GLU A 148 -6.14 -8.92 17.82
N GLY A 149 -7.04 -7.94 17.62
CA GLY A 149 -8.24 -7.78 18.44
C GLY A 149 -9.16 -9.00 18.41
N SER A 150 -9.28 -9.67 17.25
CA SER A 150 -10.06 -10.90 17.15
C SER A 150 -9.42 -12.09 17.87
N GLU A 151 -8.09 -12.18 17.86
CA GLU A 151 -7.36 -13.21 18.60
C GLU A 151 -7.53 -13.03 20.12
N VAL A 152 -7.48 -11.78 20.59
CA VAL A 152 -7.77 -11.46 22.00
C VAL A 152 -9.17 -11.92 22.39
N LEU A 153 -10.18 -11.61 21.57
CA LEU A 153 -11.56 -12.04 21.82
C LEU A 153 -11.71 -13.57 21.82
N GLN A 154 -11.03 -14.27 20.91
CA GLN A 154 -11.04 -15.73 20.86
C GLN A 154 -10.44 -16.34 22.13
N ARG A 155 -9.28 -15.83 22.58
CA ARG A 155 -8.63 -16.29 23.81
C ARG A 155 -9.49 -16.04 25.05
N LEU A 156 -10.27 -14.96 25.08
CA LEU A 156 -11.19 -14.68 26.20
C LEU A 156 -12.33 -15.70 26.30
N GLU A 157 -12.83 -16.19 25.16
CA GLU A 157 -13.91 -17.18 25.13
C GLU A 157 -13.48 -18.50 25.80
N GLU A 158 -12.21 -18.90 25.66
CA GLU A 158 -11.66 -20.14 26.22
C GLU A 158 -11.51 -20.11 27.75
N VAL A 159 -11.28 -18.92 28.33
CA VAL A 159 -10.93 -18.79 29.77
C VAL A 159 -12.17 -18.54 30.65
N GLY A 160 -13.26 -17.98 30.08
CA GLY A 160 -14.45 -17.46 30.77
C GLY A 160 -15.20 -18.36 31.77
N VAL A 161 -15.07 -19.70 31.66
CA VAL A 161 -15.88 -20.67 32.45
C VAL A 161 -15.02 -21.75 33.12
N SER A 162 -13.71 -21.71 32.92
CA SER A 162 -12.80 -22.79 33.32
C SER A 162 -12.38 -22.68 34.79
N ALA A 163 -12.49 -21.49 35.40
CA ALA A 163 -12.10 -21.27 36.80
C ALA A 163 -12.94 -22.13 37.79
N PRO A 164 -12.32 -23.00 38.60
CA PRO A 164 -13.02 -23.87 39.54
C PRO A 164 -13.90 -23.11 40.55
N SER A 165 -13.45 -21.93 41.01
CA SER A 165 -14.17 -21.07 41.94
C SER A 165 -15.46 -20.50 41.33
N CYS A 166 -15.40 -20.03 40.08
CA CYS A 166 -16.57 -19.56 39.35
C CYS A 166 -17.58 -20.70 39.11
N ARG A 167 -17.10 -21.87 38.69
CA ARG A 167 -17.95 -23.06 38.49
C ARG A 167 -18.72 -23.42 39.77
N GLN A 168 -18.04 -23.44 40.91
CA GLN A 168 -18.67 -23.71 42.20
C GLN A 168 -19.69 -22.63 42.58
N ALA A 169 -19.39 -21.35 42.36
CA ALA A 169 -20.30 -20.25 42.64
C ALA A 169 -21.57 -20.31 41.76
N LEU A 170 -21.42 -20.61 40.47
CA LEU A 170 -22.54 -20.79 39.53
C LEU A 170 -23.41 -21.99 39.91
N LEU A 171 -22.81 -23.12 40.31
CA LEU A 171 -23.57 -24.29 40.77
C LEU A 171 -24.38 -23.98 42.04
N ARG A 172 -23.78 -23.25 42.99
CA ARG A 172 -24.47 -22.80 44.21
C ARG A 172 -25.63 -21.87 43.89
N MET A 173 -25.43 -20.92 42.99
CA MET A 173 -26.46 -19.98 42.58
C MET A 173 -27.65 -20.64 41.88
N ASN A 174 -27.41 -21.62 41.01
CA ASN A 174 -28.45 -22.21 40.15
C ASN A 174 -29.12 -23.46 40.74
N TYR A 175 -28.41 -24.30 41.51
CA TYR A 175 -28.90 -25.63 41.87
C TYR A 175 -29.06 -25.88 43.38
N CYS A 176 -28.38 -25.13 44.25
CA CYS A 176 -28.45 -25.40 45.70
C CYS A 176 -29.85 -25.19 46.30
N GLY A 177 -30.68 -24.30 45.73
CA GLY A 177 -32.07 -24.12 46.16
C GLY A 177 -32.91 -25.38 45.96
N SER A 178 -32.77 -26.01 44.79
CA SER A 178 -33.46 -27.25 44.43
C SER A 178 -32.95 -28.45 45.24
N CYS A 179 -31.63 -28.55 45.46
CA CYS A 179 -31.04 -29.65 46.24
C CYS A 179 -31.43 -29.62 47.74
N LYS A 180 -31.69 -28.43 48.31
CA LYS A 180 -32.05 -28.28 49.73
C LYS A 180 -33.55 -28.47 50.04
N ARG A 181 -34.32 -29.05 49.11
CA ARG A 181 -35.75 -29.41 49.26
C ARG A 181 -36.66 -28.25 49.66
N TYR A 182 -36.31 -27.02 49.28
CA TYR A 182 -37.33 -25.98 49.16
C TYR A 182 -38.21 -26.36 47.96
N ASN A 183 -39.53 -26.40 48.15
CA ASN A 183 -40.55 -26.69 47.12
C ASN A 183 -40.63 -25.57 46.06
N HIS A 184 -39.50 -25.20 45.48
CA HIS A 184 -39.37 -24.16 44.48
C HIS A 184 -38.62 -24.75 43.29
N LEU A 185 -39.31 -25.62 42.54
CA LEU A 185 -38.79 -26.23 41.31
C LEU A 185 -38.28 -25.20 40.27
N HIS A 186 -38.55 -23.90 40.47
CA HIS A 186 -38.19 -22.81 39.57
C HIS A 186 -37.85 -21.46 40.26
N ALA A 187 -37.36 -21.47 41.51
CA ALA A 187 -36.92 -20.22 42.14
C ALA A 187 -35.69 -19.66 41.41
N LYS A 188 -35.86 -18.51 40.75
CA LYS A 188 -34.76 -17.78 40.12
C LYS A 188 -33.82 -17.19 41.19
N PRO A 189 -32.50 -17.13 40.95
CA PRO A 189 -31.59 -16.46 41.86
C PRO A 189 -31.95 -14.97 41.99
N CYS A 190 -31.75 -14.40 43.17
CA CYS A 190 -31.93 -12.97 43.40
C CYS A 190 -31.04 -12.17 42.46
N ALA A 191 -31.53 -11.04 41.95
CA ALA A 191 -30.77 -10.19 41.02
C ALA A 191 -29.39 -9.79 41.57
N GLY A 192 -29.32 -9.40 42.85
CA GLY A 192 -28.05 -9.06 43.50
C GLY A 192 -27.09 -10.24 43.66
N LEU A 193 -27.59 -11.43 43.99
CA LEU A 193 -26.76 -12.65 44.04
C LEU A 193 -26.23 -13.00 42.66
N CYS A 194 -27.08 -12.92 41.64
CA CYS A 194 -26.70 -13.13 40.24
C CYS A 194 -25.58 -12.18 39.81
N GLN A 195 -25.76 -10.88 40.03
CA GLN A 195 -24.76 -9.88 39.68
C GLN A 195 -23.43 -10.10 40.41
N ASN A 196 -23.46 -10.46 41.70
CA ASN A 196 -22.24 -10.70 42.48
C ASN A 196 -21.49 -11.95 42.00
N VAL A 197 -22.19 -13.05 41.74
CA VAL A 197 -21.58 -14.28 41.21
C VAL A 197 -21.00 -14.04 39.82
N MET A 198 -21.74 -13.39 38.93
CA MET A 198 -21.27 -13.06 37.59
C MET A 198 -20.06 -12.11 37.63
N ARG A 199 -20.09 -11.08 38.48
CA ARG A 199 -18.95 -10.16 38.65
C ARG A 199 -17.72 -10.87 39.18
N GLY A 200 -17.86 -11.78 40.14
CA GLY A 200 -16.76 -12.60 40.67
C GLY A 200 -16.18 -13.54 39.61
N CYS A 201 -17.03 -14.16 38.79
CA CYS A 201 -16.60 -14.96 37.64
C CYS A 201 -15.85 -14.14 36.59
N LEU A 202 -16.18 -12.86 36.45
CA LEU A 202 -15.66 -12.00 35.39
C LEU A 202 -14.50 -11.09 35.81
N ILE A 203 -14.11 -11.09 37.10
CA ILE A 203 -13.23 -10.07 37.67
C ILE A 203 -11.82 -10.09 37.07
N GLU A 204 -11.28 -11.28 36.77
CA GLU A 204 -9.98 -11.44 36.15
C GLU A 204 -9.97 -10.91 34.70
N PHE A 205 -11.08 -11.06 33.96
CA PHE A 205 -11.21 -10.52 32.60
C PHE A 205 -11.38 -9.00 32.58
N VAL A 206 -12.29 -8.48 33.41
CA VAL A 206 -12.65 -7.06 33.39
C VAL A 206 -11.53 -6.21 34.02
N GLY A 207 -10.80 -6.73 35.00
CA GLY A 207 -9.73 -5.99 35.68
C GLY A 207 -8.49 -5.78 34.81
N GLY A 208 -8.03 -6.83 34.13
CA GLY A 208 -6.77 -6.78 33.35
C GLY A 208 -6.93 -6.23 31.94
N LEU A 209 -8.03 -6.56 31.26
CA LEU A 209 -8.18 -6.26 29.82
C LEU A 209 -8.89 -4.94 29.54
N ASN A 210 -9.83 -4.50 30.38
CA ASN A 210 -10.77 -3.43 30.04
C ASN A 210 -10.08 -2.11 29.61
N LYS A 211 -8.99 -1.73 30.28
CA LYS A 211 -8.23 -0.53 29.92
C LYS A 211 -7.55 -0.65 28.55
N GLY A 212 -6.88 -1.78 28.29
CA GLY A 212 -6.23 -2.05 27.00
C GLY A 212 -7.23 -2.16 25.86
N TRP A 213 -8.36 -2.80 26.12
CA TRP A 213 -9.45 -2.96 25.15
C TRP A 213 -10.09 -1.63 24.76
N SER A 214 -10.42 -0.76 25.73
CA SER A 214 -10.96 0.57 25.43
C SER A 214 -10.00 1.40 24.56
N THR A 215 -8.70 1.36 24.90
CA THR A 215 -7.67 2.07 24.15
C THR A 215 -7.58 1.54 22.70
N LEU A 216 -7.64 0.22 22.53
CA LEU A 216 -7.64 -0.41 21.21
C LEU A 216 -8.88 -0.02 20.40
N THR A 217 -10.07 -0.04 21.00
CA THR A 217 -11.32 0.31 20.29
C THR A 217 -11.31 1.77 19.84
N ASP A 218 -10.82 2.69 20.68
CA ASP A 218 -10.72 4.11 20.33
C ASP A 218 -9.73 4.33 19.17
N ALA A 219 -8.59 3.64 19.19
CA ALA A 219 -7.61 3.67 18.12
C ALA A 219 -8.15 3.11 16.79
N ILE A 220 -8.90 2.00 16.83
CA ILE A 220 -9.55 1.42 15.64
C ILE A 220 -10.56 2.40 15.05
N LEU A 221 -11.38 3.06 15.87
CA LEU A 221 -12.34 4.05 15.40
C LEU A 221 -11.66 5.23 14.71
N SER A 222 -10.54 5.71 15.27
CA SER A 222 -9.73 6.75 14.64
C SER A 222 -9.15 6.30 13.29
N LEU A 223 -8.59 5.09 13.23
CA LEU A 223 -8.04 4.51 12.00
C LEU A 223 -9.10 4.33 10.90
N ILE A 224 -10.30 3.88 11.25
CA ILE A 224 -11.43 3.78 10.30
C ILE A 224 -11.74 5.15 9.69
N GLY A 225 -11.69 6.22 10.49
CA GLY A 225 -11.85 7.59 10.01
C GLY A 225 -10.82 7.97 8.96
N THR A 226 -9.54 7.66 9.21
CA THR A 226 -8.43 7.90 8.27
C THR A 226 -8.58 7.09 6.99
N VAL A 227 -8.84 5.79 7.10
CA VAL A 227 -8.97 4.85 5.97
C VAL A 227 -10.13 5.22 5.06
N ARG A 228 -11.23 5.73 5.62
CA ARG A 228 -12.44 6.16 4.87
C ARG A 228 -12.44 7.63 4.48
N SER A 229 -11.37 8.36 4.79
CA SER A 229 -11.27 9.79 4.46
C SER A 229 -11.23 10.01 2.94
N ALA A 230 -11.42 11.26 2.49
CA ALA A 230 -11.30 11.62 1.07
C ALA A 230 -9.90 11.35 0.49
N HIS A 231 -8.89 11.25 1.35
CA HIS A 231 -7.50 10.90 1.01
C HIS A 231 -7.10 9.53 1.55
N GLY A 232 -8.08 8.68 1.89
CA GLY A 232 -7.83 7.33 2.36
C GLY A 232 -7.50 6.37 1.22
N ILE A 233 -7.12 5.15 1.58
CA ILE A 233 -6.66 4.12 0.63
C ILE A 233 -7.62 3.88 -0.53
N GLU A 234 -8.94 3.92 -0.28
CA GLU A 234 -9.91 3.67 -1.35
C GLU A 234 -9.81 4.72 -2.46
N ALA A 235 -9.72 6.00 -2.09
CA ALA A 235 -9.60 7.11 -3.03
C ALA A 235 -8.24 7.10 -3.73
N GLU A 236 -7.17 6.80 -2.98
CA GLU A 236 -5.80 6.72 -3.50
C GLU A 236 -5.63 5.61 -4.53
N ILE A 237 -6.11 4.39 -4.23
CA ILE A 237 -6.03 3.26 -5.16
C ILE A 237 -6.92 3.49 -6.40
N LYS A 238 -8.10 4.09 -6.24
CA LYS A 238 -9.02 4.37 -7.37
C LYS A 238 -8.53 5.47 -8.31
N SER A 239 -7.62 6.33 -7.86
CA SER A 239 -7.07 7.44 -8.65
C SER A 239 -5.65 7.19 -9.15
N LEU A 240 -5.05 6.05 -8.77
CA LEU A 240 -3.67 5.72 -9.08
C LEU A 240 -3.39 5.73 -10.58
N GLU A 241 -4.28 5.17 -11.41
CA GLU A 241 -4.13 5.17 -12.87
C GLU A 241 -4.10 6.59 -13.44
N GLY A 242 -4.89 7.50 -12.85
CA GLY A 242 -4.94 8.91 -13.23
C GLY A 242 -3.65 9.64 -12.83
N LYS A 243 -3.15 9.40 -11.61
CA LYS A 243 -1.88 9.97 -11.13
C LYS A 243 -0.70 9.50 -12.00
N LEU A 244 -0.65 8.23 -12.37
CA LEU A 244 0.36 7.69 -13.29
C LEU A 244 0.26 8.32 -14.69
N SER A 245 -0.96 8.52 -15.20
CA SER A 245 -1.18 9.19 -16.49
C SER A 245 -0.76 10.66 -16.43
N ASN A 246 -1.05 11.36 -15.33
CA ASN A 246 -0.65 12.75 -15.10
C ASN A 246 0.87 12.91 -15.08
N ALA A 247 1.60 11.96 -14.48
CA ALA A 247 3.06 11.96 -14.54
C ALA A 247 3.55 11.92 -16.01
N ILE A 248 3.04 10.99 -16.81
CA ILE A 248 3.43 10.86 -18.22
C ILE A 248 3.05 12.13 -18.99
N MET A 249 1.85 12.69 -18.76
CA MET A 249 1.41 13.94 -19.40
C MET A 249 2.30 15.13 -19.03
N HIS A 250 2.70 15.25 -17.77
CA HIS A 250 3.64 16.29 -17.33
C HIS A 250 4.98 16.18 -18.07
N ALA A 251 5.52 14.97 -18.20
CA ALA A 251 6.76 14.72 -18.93
C ALA A 251 6.64 15.05 -20.43
N MET A 252 5.49 14.74 -21.03
CA MET A 252 5.19 15.07 -22.42
C MET A 252 5.14 16.59 -22.65
N GLU A 253 4.45 17.32 -21.78
CA GLU A 253 4.31 18.79 -21.86
C GLU A 253 5.66 19.50 -21.75
N HIS A 254 6.57 18.99 -20.90
CA HIS A 254 7.91 19.53 -20.70
C HIS A 254 8.97 18.88 -21.61
N GLY A 255 8.56 18.04 -22.56
CA GLY A 255 9.43 17.28 -23.44
C GLY A 255 10.55 18.08 -24.12
N PRO A 256 10.28 19.23 -24.76
CA PRO A 256 11.32 20.04 -25.41
C PRO A 256 12.39 20.57 -24.45
N GLN A 257 12.02 20.84 -23.19
CA GLN A 257 12.96 21.28 -22.16
C GLN A 257 13.83 20.11 -21.71
N LEU A 258 13.21 18.93 -21.52
CA LEU A 258 13.91 17.69 -21.16
C LEU A 258 14.91 17.29 -22.25
N GLU A 259 14.55 17.36 -23.53
CA GLU A 259 15.50 17.08 -24.62
C GLU A 259 16.71 18.02 -24.60
N LYS A 260 16.48 19.31 -24.35
CA LYS A 260 17.57 20.30 -24.26
C LYS A 260 18.47 20.06 -23.06
N GLN A 261 17.92 19.57 -21.95
CA GLN A 261 18.68 19.24 -20.75
C GLN A 261 19.48 17.95 -20.97
N VAL A 262 18.88 16.89 -21.50
CA VAL A 262 19.56 15.62 -21.83
C VAL A 262 20.61 15.81 -22.93
N GLY A 263 20.41 16.72 -23.88
CA GLY A 263 21.38 17.05 -24.94
C GLY A 263 22.60 17.84 -24.47
N LYS A 264 22.68 18.25 -23.19
CA LYS A 264 23.88 18.92 -22.67
C LYS A 264 25.06 17.94 -22.61
N PRO A 265 26.31 18.42 -22.82
CA PRO A 265 27.52 17.58 -22.79
C PRO A 265 27.73 16.80 -21.48
N THR A 266 27.05 17.20 -20.40
CA THR A 266 27.04 16.51 -19.12
C THR A 266 26.33 15.14 -19.18
N TYR A 267 25.40 14.95 -20.12
CA TYR A 267 24.53 13.77 -20.20
C TYR A 267 24.58 13.06 -21.57
N THR A 268 25.34 13.58 -22.53
CA THR A 268 25.54 12.89 -23.82
C THR A 268 26.50 11.72 -23.67
N VAL A 269 26.03 10.53 -24.06
CA VAL A 269 26.86 9.34 -24.18
C VAL A 269 27.78 9.52 -25.39
N GLN A 270 29.07 9.76 -25.16
CA GLN A 270 30.05 9.76 -26.25
C GLN A 270 30.28 8.34 -26.73
N PHE A 271 29.75 8.00 -27.91
CA PHE A 271 30.14 6.79 -28.63
C PHE A 271 31.58 6.96 -29.15
N SER A 272 32.55 6.33 -28.48
CA SER A 272 33.91 6.14 -29.00
C SER A 272 34.23 4.65 -29.01
N VAL A 273 34.64 4.16 -30.18
CA VAL A 273 34.73 2.75 -30.57
C VAL A 273 35.84 1.95 -29.82
N GLU A 274 36.57 2.55 -28.87
CA GLU A 274 37.75 1.89 -28.27
C GLU A 274 37.89 1.96 -26.73
N LYS A 275 36.93 2.49 -25.96
CA LYS A 275 37.02 2.53 -24.48
C LYS A 275 35.66 2.36 -23.80
N PRO A 276 35.59 1.85 -22.55
CA PRO A 276 34.33 1.66 -21.84
C PRO A 276 33.52 2.97 -21.78
N VAL A 277 32.25 2.85 -22.13
CA VAL A 277 31.28 3.94 -22.29
C VAL A 277 31.05 4.61 -20.94
N LEU A 278 31.55 5.84 -20.77
CA LEU A 278 31.34 6.66 -19.59
C LEU A 278 30.20 7.64 -19.86
N CYS A 279 29.02 7.40 -19.27
CA CYS A 279 28.02 8.46 -19.08
C CYS A 279 28.68 9.53 -18.18
N GLY A 280 28.58 10.81 -18.58
CA GLY A 280 29.25 11.95 -17.94
C GLY A 280 28.96 12.14 -16.44
N CYS A 281 28.02 11.36 -15.87
CA CYS A 281 27.75 11.29 -14.44
C CYS A 281 28.90 10.71 -13.60
N CYS A 282 29.80 9.89 -14.17
CA CYS A 282 30.87 9.24 -13.38
C CYS A 282 31.98 10.19 -12.86
N PHE A 283 32.03 11.46 -13.28
CA PHE A 283 33.14 12.34 -12.89
C PHE A 283 32.91 13.13 -11.59
N LYS A 284 31.70 13.15 -11.02
CA LYS A 284 31.38 14.04 -9.88
C LYS A 284 31.53 13.45 -8.48
N GLN A 285 31.87 12.18 -8.31
CA GLN A 285 31.95 11.55 -6.98
C GLN A 285 33.35 11.32 -6.41
N ASN A 286 34.45 11.70 -7.08
CA ASN A 286 35.80 11.42 -6.56
C ASN A 286 36.83 12.53 -6.79
N LEU A 287 36.48 13.79 -6.48
CA LEU A 287 37.49 14.84 -6.25
C LEU A 287 37.09 15.69 -5.04
N THR A 288 37.48 15.23 -3.85
CA THR A 288 37.87 16.12 -2.76
C THR A 288 39.39 16.22 -2.75
N PRO A 289 39.96 17.40 -2.43
CA PRO A 289 41.41 17.64 -2.46
C PRO A 289 42.19 16.82 -1.44
#